data_AF-A0A1F6S091-F1
#
_entry.id   AF-A0A1F6S091-F1
#
_cell.length_a   1.000
_cell.length_b   1.000
_cell.length_c   1.000
_cell.angle_alpha   90.00
_cell.angle_beta   90.00
_cell.angle_gamma   90.00
#
_symmetry.space_group_name_H-M   'P 1'
#
loop_
_entity.id
_entity.type
_entity.pdbx_description
1 polymer ?
#
loop_
_entity_poly.entity_id
_entity_poly.type
_entity_poly.pdbx_seq_one_letter_code
_entity_poly.pdbx_strand_id
1 'polypeptide(L)'
;MKNARTKLSARAGVLLMAFLIVFSPVSFCQGASGAADTATSGLDATQKNLLVAKPAVAQVTNIVTGEIIIQSSAAMQLDTPQLSGRTYNFILGATGSGFFVNPDGYLVTNGHVANPDDQLIAYYAVSQMAPTIFKDAVTIVAAASLGYTPSQDLVESAYQQTLQTTYQGDPQKLADDLFEGYRQGELKIDNVKKSNYIQLGYAFGSQKKVEQIGKPARLIDSPYKGDSNSNDLALLKIEGSNFPVVQLGDAQGIQIGKEVYAIGYPGIVQELMGLLTDEGSQLEPSMTKGVISAKKKLTDGTEAFQTDAAITHGNSGGPAVDMSGKVVGVTTWGLGDSPGGEGFNFLISVDEVKRLLSRNNVNMTTQSFSTDAWAKGLELFAQKKYSDALKEFEKAKNLYPDNLDIQSYITKSQEAVARGEDKSSSGWGWLILAVLAVGGLIFLGIVVLIIVLVVKKSGGGQQKKETGKSGEKK
;
A
#
# COMPACT_ATOMS: atom_id res chain seq x y z
N MET A 1 63.93 -4.75 -12.98
CA MET A 1 63.32 -3.83 -11.99
C MET A 1 63.42 -2.32 -12.35
N LYS A 2 63.46 -1.92 -13.63
CA LYS A 2 63.37 -0.50 -14.02
C LYS A 2 62.39 -0.20 -15.18
N ASN A 3 61.68 -1.20 -15.72
CA ASN A 3 60.69 -1.04 -16.79
C ASN A 3 59.25 -1.44 -16.41
N ALA A 4 58.90 -1.34 -15.12
CA ALA A 4 57.54 -1.58 -14.61
C ALA A 4 57.00 -0.38 -13.78
N ARG A 5 57.57 0.81 -13.97
CA ARG A 5 57.22 2.05 -13.26
C ARG A 5 56.79 3.20 -14.19
N THR A 6 56.62 2.93 -15.48
CA THR A 6 56.33 3.95 -16.49
C THR A 6 55.05 3.60 -17.24
N LYS A 7 53.91 3.76 -16.53
CA LYS A 7 52.59 4.12 -17.07
C LYS A 7 51.62 4.46 -15.91
N LEU A 8 52.14 5.22 -14.95
CA LEU A 8 51.36 5.93 -13.93
C LEU A 8 51.78 7.41 -13.98
N SER A 9 50.80 8.29 -13.79
CA SER A 9 50.89 9.75 -13.71
C SER A 9 50.74 10.52 -15.04
N ALA A 10 49.50 10.95 -15.30
CA ALA A 10 49.25 12.23 -15.96
C ALA A 10 48.01 12.88 -15.34
N ARG A 11 48.29 13.77 -14.37
CA ARG A 11 47.52 14.95 -13.95
C ARG A 11 46.38 14.78 -12.92
N ALA A 12 46.81 14.96 -11.67
CA ALA A 12 46.04 15.58 -10.59
C ALA A 12 45.75 17.07 -10.86
N GLY A 13 44.65 17.59 -10.30
CA GLY A 13 44.44 19.04 -10.14
C GLY A 13 43.06 19.46 -9.62
N VAL A 14 43.06 20.01 -8.39
CA VAL A 14 42.06 20.89 -7.72
C VAL A 14 40.94 20.16 -6.92
N LEU A 15 41.08 19.96 -5.60
CA LEU A 15 40.88 20.84 -4.41
C LEU A 15 39.41 21.05 -3.93
N LEU A 16 39.18 20.55 -2.71
CA LEU A 16 38.48 21.15 -1.55
C LEU A 16 36.94 21.08 -1.36
N MET A 17 36.58 20.56 -0.16
CA MET A 17 35.36 20.72 0.67
C MET A 17 34.04 20.14 0.11
N ALA A 18 33.20 19.43 0.87
CA ALA A 18 32.90 19.57 2.28
C ALA A 18 32.46 18.25 2.95
N PHE A 19 33.20 17.81 3.96
CA PHE A 19 32.63 17.12 5.12
C PHE A 19 32.41 18.21 6.17
N LEU A 20 31.20 18.76 6.21
CA LEU A 20 30.71 19.58 7.32
C LEU A 20 29.33 19.05 7.67
N ILE A 21 29.30 18.26 8.73
CA ILE A 21 28.11 18.09 9.57
C ILE A 21 27.79 19.49 10.09
N VAL A 22 26.80 20.14 9.47
CA VAL A 22 26.16 21.32 10.05
C VAL A 22 24.85 20.84 10.65
N PHE A 23 24.85 20.71 11.98
CA PHE A 23 23.64 20.93 12.75
C PHE A 23 23.16 22.35 12.43
N SER A 24 22.13 22.48 11.59
CA SER A 24 21.35 23.71 11.55
C SER A 24 20.47 23.73 12.79
N PRO A 25 20.54 24.76 13.65
CA PRO A 25 19.52 24.94 14.68
C PRO A 25 18.17 25.13 13.96
N VAL A 26 17.18 24.35 14.38
CA VAL A 26 15.79 24.54 14.00
C VAL A 26 15.40 25.96 14.42
N SER A 27 15.36 26.90 13.48
CA SER A 27 14.78 28.21 13.72
C SER A 27 13.27 28.04 13.85
N PHE A 28 12.79 28.20 15.08
CA PHE A 28 11.38 28.40 15.38
C PHE A 28 10.92 29.67 14.65
N CYS A 29 10.23 29.50 13.52
CA CYS A 29 9.51 30.62 12.91
C CYS A 29 8.20 30.79 13.70
N GLN A 30 8.18 31.78 14.59
CA GLN A 30 6.95 32.33 15.14
C GLN A 30 6.26 33.17 14.07
N GLY A 31 4.98 32.86 13.81
CA GLY A 31 3.99 33.86 13.41
C GLY A 31 3.56 33.87 11.95
N ALA A 32 2.55 33.07 11.62
CA ALA A 32 1.42 33.55 10.83
C ALA A 32 0.14 32.99 11.45
N SER A 33 -0.43 33.79 12.35
CA SER A 33 -1.77 33.65 12.89
C SER A 33 -2.81 33.78 11.77
N GLY A 34 -3.77 32.86 11.72
CA GLY A 34 -5.05 33.13 11.07
C GLY A 34 -5.59 32.04 10.15
N ALA A 35 -5.90 30.87 10.70
CA ALA A 35 -7.07 30.10 10.26
C ALA A 35 -7.51 29.27 11.46
N ALA A 36 -8.57 29.73 12.13
CA ALA A 36 -9.28 28.92 13.09
C ALA A 36 -9.95 27.79 12.31
N ASP A 37 -9.28 26.65 12.18
CA ASP A 37 -9.95 25.42 11.76
C ASP A 37 -10.87 25.00 12.92
N THR A 38 -12.14 25.35 12.76
CA THR A 38 -13.24 24.61 13.37
C THR A 38 -13.12 23.18 12.86
N ALA A 39 -12.36 22.35 13.57
CA ALA A 39 -12.30 20.91 13.39
C ALA A 39 -13.70 20.34 13.66
N THR A 40 -14.55 20.31 12.64
CA THR A 40 -15.74 19.49 12.64
C THR A 40 -15.28 18.04 12.62
N SER A 41 -15.55 17.35 13.72
CA SER A 41 -15.31 15.92 13.95
C SER A 41 -16.10 15.00 13.02
N GLY A 42 -15.85 15.07 11.71
CA GLY A 42 -16.46 14.24 10.69
C GLY A 42 -15.52 14.02 9.51
N LEU A 43 -15.54 12.81 8.96
CA LEU A 43 -14.91 12.49 7.67
C LEU A 43 -15.55 13.37 6.59
N ASP A 44 -14.75 14.17 5.89
CA ASP A 44 -15.23 14.85 4.68
C ASP A 44 -15.51 13.84 3.56
N ALA A 45 -16.26 14.25 2.53
CA ALA A 45 -16.70 13.36 1.47
C ALA A 45 -15.53 12.76 0.66
N THR A 46 -14.46 13.53 0.44
CA THR A 46 -13.27 13.10 -0.30
C THR A 46 -12.50 12.07 0.51
N GLN A 47 -12.22 12.38 1.78
CA GLN A 47 -11.52 11.49 2.70
C GLN A 47 -12.25 10.15 2.82
N LYS A 48 -13.59 10.17 2.92
CA LYS A 48 -14.40 8.95 2.92
C LYS A 48 -14.19 8.13 1.64
N ASN A 49 -14.29 8.74 0.46
CA ASN A 49 -14.15 8.01 -0.80
C ASN A 49 -12.76 7.39 -0.96
N LEU A 50 -11.72 8.11 -0.54
CA LEU A 50 -10.34 7.62 -0.54
C LEU A 50 -10.15 6.43 0.41
N LEU A 51 -10.76 6.48 1.60
CA LEU A 51 -10.74 5.39 2.57
C LEU A 51 -11.50 4.15 2.09
N VAL A 52 -12.53 4.31 1.24
CA VAL A 52 -13.23 3.15 0.64
C VAL A 52 -12.29 2.34 -0.26
N ALA A 53 -11.36 2.99 -0.96
CA ALA A 53 -10.42 2.33 -1.85
C ALA A 53 -9.27 1.61 -1.11
N LYS A 54 -8.87 2.10 0.07
CA LYS A 54 -7.67 1.66 0.81
C LYS A 54 -7.62 0.14 1.06
N PRO A 55 -8.69 -0.55 1.50
CA PRO A 55 -8.64 -1.99 1.75
C PRO A 55 -8.43 -2.86 0.50
N ALA A 56 -8.73 -2.34 -0.69
CA ALA A 56 -8.52 -3.05 -1.94
C ALA A 56 -7.05 -3.03 -2.39
N VAL A 57 -6.21 -2.20 -1.78
CA VAL A 57 -4.78 -2.09 -2.08
C VAL A 57 -4.02 -3.13 -1.26
N ALA A 58 -3.16 -3.88 -1.93
CA ALA A 58 -2.36 -4.93 -1.31
C ALA A 58 -0.88 -4.79 -1.69
N GLN A 59 0.00 -5.34 -0.86
CA GLN A 59 1.41 -5.49 -1.21
C GLN A 59 1.56 -6.70 -2.12
N VAL A 60 2.32 -6.54 -3.19
CA VAL A 60 2.70 -7.61 -4.11
C VAL A 60 4.18 -7.90 -3.91
N THR A 61 4.49 -9.15 -3.62
CA THR A 61 5.87 -9.62 -3.43
C THR A 61 6.17 -10.69 -4.46
N ASN A 62 7.22 -10.48 -5.25
CA ASN A 62 7.74 -11.47 -6.19
C ASN A 62 9.05 -12.04 -5.64
N ILE A 63 9.10 -13.35 -5.52
CA ILE A 63 10.32 -14.08 -5.17
C ILE A 63 10.85 -14.74 -6.43
N VAL A 64 12.09 -14.45 -6.77
CA VAL A 64 12.81 -15.09 -7.87
C VAL A 64 13.93 -15.95 -7.30
N THR A 65 13.89 -17.24 -7.60
CA THR A 65 15.00 -18.16 -7.27
C THR A 65 15.64 -18.65 -8.55
N GLY A 66 16.94 -18.89 -8.53
CA GLY A 66 17.63 -19.50 -9.66
C GLY A 66 19.08 -19.79 -9.35
N GLU A 67 19.82 -20.09 -10.40
CA GLU A 67 21.20 -20.53 -10.34
C GLU A 67 22.06 -19.71 -11.30
N ILE A 68 23.22 -19.24 -10.83
CA ILE A 68 24.29 -18.70 -11.67
C ILE A 68 25.31 -19.81 -11.87
N ILE A 69 25.65 -20.11 -13.12
CA ILE A 69 26.55 -21.21 -13.50
C ILE A 69 27.73 -20.62 -14.27
N ILE A 70 28.95 -20.82 -13.77
CA ILE A 70 30.18 -20.46 -14.49
C ILE A 70 30.33 -21.38 -15.72
N GLN A 71 30.42 -20.79 -16.90
CA GLN A 71 30.61 -21.52 -18.14
C GLN A 71 32.08 -21.91 -18.36
N SER A 72 32.30 -22.98 -19.14
CA SER A 72 33.65 -23.45 -19.48
C SER A 72 34.51 -22.38 -20.15
N SER A 73 33.91 -21.46 -20.92
CA SER A 73 34.60 -20.32 -21.54
C SER A 73 35.33 -19.47 -20.51
N ALA A 74 34.66 -19.12 -19.41
CA ALA A 74 35.23 -18.34 -18.32
C ALA A 74 36.36 -19.11 -17.61
N ALA A 75 36.12 -20.39 -17.32
CA ALA A 75 37.10 -21.26 -16.66
C ALA A 75 38.40 -21.41 -17.47
N MET A 76 38.31 -21.46 -18.80
CA MET A 76 39.46 -21.54 -19.69
C MET A 76 40.28 -20.24 -19.73
N GLN A 77 39.63 -19.07 -19.69
CA GLN A 77 40.35 -17.78 -19.64
C GLN A 77 41.20 -17.63 -18.36
N LEU A 78 40.73 -18.21 -17.26
CA LEU A 78 41.41 -18.20 -15.96
C LEU A 78 42.38 -19.37 -15.78
N ASP A 79 42.60 -20.20 -16.81
CA ASP A 79 43.38 -21.45 -16.73
C ASP A 79 43.01 -22.33 -15.52
N THR A 80 41.71 -22.33 -15.17
CA THR A 80 41.19 -22.99 -13.97
C THR A 80 39.93 -23.78 -14.33
N PRO A 81 40.07 -24.96 -14.96
CA PRO A 81 38.94 -25.79 -15.39
C PRO A 81 37.97 -26.17 -14.25
N GLN A 82 38.45 -26.17 -13.00
CA GLN A 82 37.67 -26.46 -11.79
C GLN A 82 36.54 -25.45 -11.53
N LEU A 83 36.60 -24.26 -12.15
CA LEU A 83 35.53 -23.28 -12.09
C LEU A 83 34.34 -23.64 -12.99
N SER A 84 34.55 -24.45 -14.03
CA SER A 84 33.48 -24.80 -14.96
C SER A 84 32.37 -25.58 -14.25
N GLY A 85 31.12 -25.14 -14.46
CA GLY A 85 29.95 -25.76 -13.85
C GLY A 85 29.76 -25.45 -12.36
N ARG A 86 30.57 -24.55 -11.76
CA ARG A 86 30.28 -24.05 -10.42
C ARG A 86 28.96 -23.29 -10.43
N THR A 87 28.07 -23.68 -9.51
CA THR A 87 26.70 -23.17 -9.41
C THR A 87 26.51 -22.39 -8.12
N TYR A 88 25.87 -21.23 -8.22
CA TYR A 88 25.54 -20.35 -7.11
C TYR A 88 24.04 -20.08 -7.10
N ASN A 89 23.36 -20.56 -6.05
CA ASN A 89 21.93 -20.33 -5.88
C ASN A 89 21.70 -18.89 -5.43
N PHE A 90 20.72 -18.22 -6.04
CA PHE A 90 20.28 -16.89 -5.62
C PHE A 90 18.79 -16.88 -5.27
N ILE A 91 18.44 -15.93 -4.40
CA ILE A 91 17.05 -15.61 -4.05
C ILE A 91 16.94 -14.09 -4.06
N LEU A 92 16.11 -13.58 -4.96
CA LEU A 92 15.75 -12.17 -5.06
C LEU A 92 14.31 -11.98 -4.57
N GLY A 93 14.06 -10.85 -3.92
CA GLY A 93 12.73 -10.38 -3.57
C GLY A 93 12.50 -9.00 -4.18
N ALA A 94 11.40 -8.83 -4.89
CA ALA A 94 10.91 -7.53 -5.32
C ALA A 94 9.55 -7.28 -4.66
N THR A 95 9.32 -6.04 -4.22
CA THR A 95 8.06 -5.64 -3.61
C THR A 95 7.46 -4.44 -4.35
N GLY A 96 6.14 -4.43 -4.39
CA GLY A 96 5.35 -3.34 -4.93
C GLY A 96 3.96 -3.35 -4.34
N SER A 97 3.08 -2.61 -4.99
CA SER A 97 1.67 -2.52 -4.66
C SER A 97 0.82 -3.09 -5.77
N GLY A 98 -0.39 -3.48 -5.44
CA GLY A 98 -1.42 -3.88 -6.38
C GLY A 98 -2.78 -3.56 -5.80
N PHE A 99 -3.83 -3.75 -6.59
CA PHE A 99 -5.19 -3.56 -6.10
C PHE A 99 -6.18 -4.52 -6.73
N PHE A 100 -7.11 -4.98 -5.91
CA PHE A 100 -8.20 -5.85 -6.34
C PHE A 100 -9.19 -5.08 -7.21
N VAL A 101 -9.46 -5.65 -8.38
CA VAL A 101 -10.39 -5.09 -9.38
C VAL A 101 -11.70 -5.86 -9.46
N ASN A 102 -11.78 -7.01 -8.78
CA ASN A 102 -13.00 -7.79 -8.64
C ASN A 102 -13.01 -8.61 -7.33
N PRO A 103 -14.18 -9.06 -6.85
CA PRO A 103 -14.30 -9.76 -5.58
C PRO A 103 -13.80 -11.20 -5.62
N ASP A 104 -13.52 -11.76 -6.80
CA ASP A 104 -13.04 -13.13 -6.98
C ASP A 104 -11.52 -13.25 -6.85
N GLY A 105 -10.84 -12.16 -6.52
CA GLY A 105 -9.41 -12.14 -6.22
C GLY A 105 -8.50 -11.83 -7.41
N TYR A 106 -9.04 -11.22 -8.47
CA TYR A 106 -8.21 -10.62 -9.51
C TYR A 106 -7.69 -9.27 -9.04
N LEU A 107 -6.39 -9.05 -9.20
CA LEU A 107 -5.73 -7.81 -8.86
C LEU A 107 -4.77 -7.37 -9.96
N VAL A 108 -4.58 -6.06 -10.06
CA VAL A 108 -3.69 -5.41 -11.02
C VAL A 108 -2.49 -4.85 -10.29
N THR A 109 -1.32 -4.96 -10.89
CA THR A 109 -0.05 -4.40 -10.43
C THR A 109 0.82 -4.07 -11.65
N ASN A 110 2.08 -3.67 -11.44
CA ASN A 110 3.02 -3.49 -12.54
C ASN A 110 3.59 -4.83 -13.04
N GLY A 111 3.97 -4.84 -14.31
CA GLY A 111 4.64 -5.98 -14.94
C GLY A 111 6.01 -6.24 -14.35
N HIS A 112 6.81 -5.20 -14.13
CA HIS A 112 8.14 -5.35 -13.51
C HIS A 112 8.08 -5.86 -12.05
N VAL A 113 6.97 -5.62 -11.34
CA VAL A 113 6.75 -6.14 -9.98
C VAL A 113 6.40 -7.63 -10.05
N ALA A 114 5.45 -8.02 -10.90
CA ALA A 114 4.91 -9.38 -10.92
C ALA A 114 5.70 -10.38 -11.79
N ASN A 115 6.39 -9.88 -12.81
CA ASN A 115 7.12 -10.65 -13.80
C ASN A 115 8.33 -9.85 -14.31
N PRO A 116 9.35 -9.63 -13.46
CA PRO A 116 10.55 -8.90 -13.85
C PRO A 116 11.25 -9.58 -15.04
N ASP A 117 11.87 -8.77 -15.89
CA ASP A 117 12.61 -9.23 -17.06
C ASP A 117 13.85 -10.05 -16.68
N ASP A 118 14.25 -10.97 -17.56
CA ASP A 118 15.36 -11.88 -17.30
C ASP A 118 16.71 -11.17 -17.23
N GLN A 119 16.91 -10.06 -17.96
CA GLN A 119 18.13 -9.22 -17.83
C GLN A 119 18.19 -8.54 -16.46
N LEU A 120 17.05 -8.07 -15.96
CA LEU A 120 16.97 -7.43 -14.65
C LEU A 120 17.23 -8.44 -13.52
N ILE A 121 16.63 -9.63 -13.63
CA ILE A 121 16.92 -10.76 -12.74
C ILE A 121 18.40 -11.07 -12.78
N ALA A 122 18.99 -11.13 -13.97
CA ALA A 122 20.40 -11.44 -14.13
C ALA A 122 21.32 -10.43 -13.45
N TYR A 123 21.07 -9.15 -13.68
CA TYR A 123 21.83 -8.07 -13.07
C TYR A 123 21.78 -8.12 -11.55
N TYR A 124 20.58 -8.25 -10.95
CA TYR A 124 20.46 -8.30 -9.49
C TYR A 124 21.00 -9.59 -8.89
N ALA A 125 20.82 -10.74 -9.54
CA ALA A 125 21.37 -12.01 -9.09
C ALA A 125 22.90 -11.96 -9.08
N VAL A 126 23.51 -11.49 -10.17
CA VAL A 126 24.97 -11.33 -10.26
C VAL A 126 25.47 -10.32 -9.24
N SER A 127 24.77 -9.19 -9.08
CA SER A 127 25.17 -8.16 -8.10
C SER A 127 25.13 -8.67 -6.66
N GLN A 128 24.08 -9.42 -6.28
CA GLN A 128 23.96 -10.04 -4.96
C GLN A 128 25.06 -11.09 -4.73
N MET A 129 25.37 -11.89 -5.76
CA MET A 129 26.29 -13.03 -5.65
C MET A 129 27.74 -12.69 -5.96
N ALA A 130 28.04 -11.49 -6.47
CA ALA A 130 29.37 -11.07 -6.88
C ALA A 130 30.45 -11.29 -5.80
N PRO A 131 30.24 -10.91 -4.52
CA PRO A 131 31.23 -11.19 -3.48
C PRO A 131 31.47 -12.69 -3.27
N THR A 132 30.41 -13.49 -3.31
CA THR A 132 30.48 -14.95 -3.11
C THR A 132 31.20 -15.63 -4.27
N ILE A 133 30.84 -15.28 -5.50
CA ILE A 133 31.46 -15.80 -6.73
C ILE A 133 32.95 -15.46 -6.74
N PHE A 134 33.31 -14.20 -6.41
CA PHE A 134 34.70 -13.78 -6.35
C PHE A 134 35.51 -14.58 -5.31
N LYS A 135 35.00 -14.70 -4.09
CA LYS A 135 35.68 -15.38 -2.98
C LYS A 135 35.86 -16.88 -3.25
N ASP A 136 34.85 -17.53 -3.82
CA ASP A 136 34.95 -18.94 -4.23
C ASP A 136 35.95 -19.10 -5.37
N ALA A 137 35.94 -18.21 -6.36
CA ALA A 137 36.90 -18.22 -7.45
C ALA A 137 38.35 -18.07 -6.95
N VAL A 138 38.63 -17.11 -6.07
CA VAL A 138 39.96 -16.96 -5.45
C VAL A 138 40.40 -18.24 -4.73
N THR A 139 39.49 -18.86 -3.97
CA THR A 139 39.77 -20.10 -3.24
C THR A 139 40.14 -21.23 -4.19
N ILE A 140 39.38 -21.40 -5.27
CA ILE A 140 39.57 -22.47 -6.26
C ILE A 140 40.85 -22.24 -7.07
N VAL A 141 41.08 -21.01 -7.54
CA VAL A 141 42.29 -20.64 -8.30
C VAL A 141 43.53 -20.81 -7.43
N ALA A 142 43.52 -20.38 -6.17
CA ALA A 142 44.64 -20.60 -5.25
C ALA A 142 44.93 -22.10 -5.04
N ALA A 143 43.90 -22.92 -4.85
CA ALA A 143 44.06 -24.35 -4.70
C ALA A 143 44.62 -25.01 -5.98
N ALA A 144 44.12 -24.61 -7.15
CA ALA A 144 44.51 -25.18 -8.44
C ALA A 144 45.93 -24.75 -8.88
N SER A 145 46.25 -23.46 -8.75
CA SER A 145 47.50 -22.89 -9.26
C SER A 145 48.64 -22.87 -8.23
N LEU A 146 48.33 -22.78 -6.93
CA LEU A 146 49.32 -22.63 -5.86
C LEU A 146 49.39 -23.86 -4.93
N GLY A 147 48.48 -24.82 -5.06
CA GLY A 147 48.49 -26.06 -4.28
C GLY A 147 48.13 -25.90 -2.80
N TYR A 148 47.49 -24.79 -2.42
CA TYR A 148 47.01 -24.58 -1.05
C TYR A 148 45.60 -23.97 -1.03
N THR A 149 44.81 -24.31 -0.02
CA THR A 149 43.49 -23.71 0.21
C THR A 149 43.62 -22.55 1.19
N PRO A 150 43.32 -21.30 0.81
CA PRO A 150 43.43 -20.15 1.70
C PRO A 150 42.42 -20.20 2.84
N SER A 151 42.76 -19.59 3.99
CA SER A 151 41.82 -19.38 5.08
C SER A 151 40.75 -18.35 4.67
N GLN A 152 39.59 -18.39 5.34
CA GLN A 152 38.49 -17.43 5.09
C GLN A 152 38.96 -15.98 5.27
N ASP A 153 39.77 -15.68 6.29
CA ASP A 153 40.30 -14.33 6.53
C ASP A 153 41.22 -13.85 5.40
N LEU A 154 41.99 -14.76 4.81
CA LEU A 154 42.86 -14.45 3.68
C LEU A 154 42.04 -14.17 2.41
N VAL A 155 40.98 -14.95 2.18
CA VAL A 155 40.03 -14.74 1.06
C VAL A 155 39.29 -13.41 1.23
N GLU A 156 38.83 -13.09 2.45
CA GLU A 156 38.20 -11.80 2.74
C GLU A 156 39.16 -10.64 2.51
N SER A 157 40.41 -10.76 2.99
CA SER A 157 41.44 -9.74 2.78
C SER A 157 41.74 -9.54 1.29
N ALA A 158 41.81 -10.62 0.51
CA ALA A 158 42.00 -10.55 -0.94
C ALA A 158 40.82 -9.86 -1.64
N TYR A 159 39.58 -10.13 -1.21
CA TYR A 159 38.38 -9.46 -1.71
C TYR A 159 38.42 -7.95 -1.41
N GLN A 160 38.64 -7.55 -0.16
CA GLN A 160 38.71 -6.14 0.23
C GLN A 160 39.86 -5.40 -0.47
N GLN A 161 41.03 -6.04 -0.58
CA GLN A 161 42.16 -5.47 -1.31
C GLN A 161 41.84 -5.30 -2.80
N THR A 162 41.18 -6.28 -3.43
CA THR A 162 40.78 -6.19 -4.84
C THR A 162 39.77 -5.08 -5.07
N LEU A 163 38.75 -4.99 -4.21
CA LEU A 163 37.79 -3.89 -4.23
C LEU A 163 38.51 -2.54 -4.17
N GLN A 164 39.41 -2.36 -3.21
CA GLN A 164 40.09 -1.08 -3.01
C GLN A 164 41.03 -0.72 -4.17
N THR A 165 41.77 -1.70 -4.71
CA THR A 165 42.83 -1.46 -5.70
C THR A 165 42.34 -1.46 -7.15
N THR A 166 41.39 -2.32 -7.48
CA THR A 166 40.83 -2.48 -8.84
C THR A 166 39.56 -1.66 -9.00
N TYR A 167 38.66 -1.74 -8.01
CA TYR A 167 37.32 -1.16 -8.08
C TYR A 167 37.17 0.16 -7.31
N GLN A 168 38.26 0.71 -6.77
CA GLN A 168 38.27 1.96 -5.99
C GLN A 168 37.35 1.92 -4.76
N GLY A 169 37.15 0.73 -4.18
CA GLY A 169 36.29 0.50 -3.03
C GLY A 169 34.81 0.33 -3.37
N ASP A 170 34.44 0.30 -4.65
CA ASP A 170 33.05 0.20 -5.10
C ASP A 170 32.69 -1.26 -5.49
N PRO A 171 31.91 -1.99 -4.67
CA PRO A 171 31.51 -3.36 -4.99
C PRO A 171 30.57 -3.45 -6.20
N GLN A 172 29.90 -2.36 -6.59
CA GLN A 172 29.01 -2.39 -7.75
C GLN A 172 29.81 -2.57 -9.04
N LYS A 173 31.02 -2.01 -9.14
CA LYS A 173 31.86 -2.20 -10.34
C LYS A 173 32.30 -3.65 -10.54
N LEU A 174 32.51 -4.41 -9.45
CA LEU A 174 32.75 -5.85 -9.54
C LEU A 174 31.51 -6.59 -10.07
N ALA A 175 30.33 -6.21 -9.59
CA ALA A 175 29.08 -6.76 -10.07
C ALA A 175 28.85 -6.44 -11.57
N ASP A 176 29.15 -5.21 -12.00
CA ASP A 176 29.04 -4.77 -13.38
C ASP A 176 29.98 -5.58 -14.31
N ASP A 177 31.22 -5.83 -13.88
CA ASP A 177 32.17 -6.68 -14.61
C ASP A 177 31.66 -8.12 -14.74
N LEU A 178 31.15 -8.71 -13.65
CA LEU A 178 30.58 -10.06 -13.69
C LEU A 178 29.32 -10.11 -14.55
N PHE A 179 28.51 -9.05 -14.54
CA PHE A 179 27.32 -8.96 -15.37
C PHE A 179 27.69 -8.82 -16.86
N GLU A 180 28.79 -8.13 -17.18
CA GLU A 180 29.35 -8.15 -18.53
C GLU A 180 29.78 -9.57 -18.92
N GLY A 181 30.40 -10.33 -18.02
CA GLY A 181 30.68 -11.75 -18.23
C GLY A 181 29.41 -12.56 -18.52
N TYR A 182 28.31 -12.32 -17.81
CA TYR A 182 27.00 -12.89 -18.16
C TYR A 182 26.56 -12.52 -19.58
N ARG A 183 26.67 -11.25 -19.99
CA ARG A 183 26.33 -10.80 -21.35
C ARG A 183 27.20 -11.46 -22.43
N GLN A 184 28.44 -11.79 -22.09
CA GLN A 184 29.39 -12.47 -22.98
C GLN A 184 29.26 -14.00 -22.97
N GLY A 185 28.35 -14.56 -22.16
CA GLY A 185 28.13 -16.01 -22.05
C GLY A 185 29.17 -16.74 -21.19
N GLU A 186 29.87 -16.01 -20.32
CA GLU A 186 30.81 -16.55 -19.32
C GLU A 186 30.08 -17.04 -18.06
N LEU A 187 28.94 -16.39 -17.75
CA LEU A 187 27.99 -16.84 -16.75
C LEU A 187 26.67 -17.17 -17.43
N LYS A 188 26.02 -18.23 -16.97
CA LYS A 188 24.65 -18.59 -17.37
C LYS A 188 23.73 -18.47 -16.16
N ILE A 189 22.55 -17.93 -16.36
CA ILE A 189 21.47 -18.04 -15.38
C ILE A 189 20.50 -19.11 -15.83
N ASP A 190 20.18 -20.02 -14.91
CA ASP A 190 19.35 -21.18 -15.17
C ASP A 190 18.39 -21.45 -14.01
N ASN A 191 17.44 -22.37 -14.23
CA ASN A 191 16.49 -22.83 -13.22
C ASN A 191 15.68 -21.70 -12.53
N VAL A 192 15.43 -20.61 -13.26
CA VAL A 192 14.71 -19.45 -12.75
C VAL A 192 13.25 -19.80 -12.48
N LYS A 193 12.80 -19.52 -11.25
CA LYS A 193 11.39 -19.64 -10.83
C LYS A 193 10.94 -18.30 -10.26
N LYS A 194 9.83 -17.78 -10.77
CA LYS A 194 9.20 -16.52 -10.33
C LYS A 194 7.90 -16.87 -9.59
N SER A 195 7.77 -16.44 -8.34
CA SER A 195 6.63 -16.76 -7.48
C SER A 195 6.04 -15.48 -6.90
N ASN A 196 4.76 -15.23 -7.15
CA ASN A 196 4.05 -14.04 -6.66
C ASN A 196 3.26 -14.35 -5.38
N TYR A 197 3.27 -13.41 -4.45
CA TYR A 197 2.54 -13.47 -3.19
C TYR A 197 1.84 -12.14 -2.92
N ILE A 198 0.63 -12.20 -2.37
CA ILE A 198 -0.13 -11.04 -1.90
C ILE A 198 -0.08 -11.00 -0.39
N GLN A 199 0.30 -9.84 0.14
CA GLN A 199 0.50 -9.61 1.56
C GLN A 199 -0.22 -8.33 1.99
N LEU A 200 -0.63 -8.32 3.26
CA LEU A 200 -1.19 -7.15 3.92
C LEU A 200 -0.48 -7.00 5.27
N GLY A 201 0.04 -5.80 5.56
CA GLY A 201 0.36 -5.46 6.94
C GLY A 201 1.66 -6.00 7.53
N TYR A 202 2.63 -6.51 6.76
CA TYR A 202 3.88 -7.03 7.34
C TYR A 202 5.15 -6.60 6.61
N ALA A 203 6.13 -6.19 7.40
CA ALA A 203 7.54 -6.13 7.03
C ALA A 203 7.99 -7.35 6.23
N PHE A 204 8.81 -7.16 5.19
CA PHE A 204 9.52 -8.29 4.60
C PHE A 204 10.43 -8.89 5.68
N GLY A 205 10.41 -10.22 5.75
CA GLY A 205 11.47 -11.02 6.37
C GLY A 205 11.89 -12.09 5.37
N SER A 206 12.75 -13.04 5.78
CA SER A 206 13.22 -14.15 4.92
C SER A 206 12.11 -14.76 4.04
N GLN A 207 12.47 -15.27 2.85
CA GLN A 207 11.57 -16.01 1.93
C GLN A 207 10.53 -16.88 2.65
N LYS A 208 10.96 -17.63 3.66
CA LYS A 208 10.11 -18.50 4.48
C LYS A 208 8.92 -17.77 5.11
N LYS A 209 9.09 -16.54 5.59
CA LYS A 209 8.02 -15.74 6.18
C LYS A 209 7.03 -15.26 5.12
N VAL A 210 7.53 -14.92 3.92
CA VAL A 210 6.67 -14.57 2.78
C VAL A 210 5.82 -15.75 2.34
N GLU A 211 6.41 -16.94 2.22
CA GLU A 211 5.71 -18.16 1.85
C GLU A 211 4.70 -18.64 2.92
N GLN A 212 4.97 -18.33 4.19
CA GLN A 212 4.09 -18.69 5.30
C GLN A 212 2.88 -17.77 5.45
N ILE A 213 3.05 -16.46 5.23
CA ILE A 213 2.02 -15.44 5.51
C ILE A 213 1.34 -14.95 4.24
N GLY A 214 2.07 -14.91 3.12
CA GLY A 214 1.56 -14.41 1.85
C GLY A 214 0.61 -15.39 1.17
N LYS A 215 -0.41 -14.85 0.49
CA LYS A 215 -1.33 -15.64 -0.34
C LYS A 215 -0.69 -15.85 -1.72
N PRO A 216 -0.43 -17.10 -2.16
CA PRO A 216 0.14 -17.34 -3.49
C PRO A 216 -0.75 -16.76 -4.58
N ALA A 217 -0.13 -16.08 -5.54
CA ALA A 217 -0.81 -15.45 -6.67
C ALA A 217 -0.31 -16.03 -7.99
N ARG A 218 -1.26 -16.39 -8.84
CA ARG A 218 -0.98 -16.82 -10.20
C ARG A 218 -0.92 -15.62 -11.13
N LEU A 219 0.14 -15.54 -11.93
CA LEU A 219 0.19 -14.63 -13.06
C LEU A 219 -0.81 -15.10 -14.13
N ILE A 220 -1.79 -14.25 -14.43
CA ILE A 220 -2.77 -14.51 -15.49
C ILE A 220 -2.22 -13.99 -16.80
N ASP A 221 -1.72 -12.75 -16.80
CA ASP A 221 -1.30 -12.05 -18.01
C ASP A 221 -0.42 -10.83 -17.68
N SER A 222 0.47 -10.46 -18.58
CA SER A 222 1.32 -9.27 -18.49
C SER A 222 1.72 -8.80 -19.89
N PRO A 223 1.28 -7.62 -20.36
CA PRO A 223 1.77 -7.01 -21.61
C PRO A 223 3.16 -6.36 -21.49
N TYR A 224 3.78 -6.37 -20.30
CA TYR A 224 5.08 -5.77 -20.06
C TYR A 224 6.21 -6.47 -20.83
N LYS A 225 7.10 -5.68 -21.43
CA LYS A 225 8.18 -6.17 -22.30
C LYS A 225 9.57 -6.05 -21.69
N GLY A 226 9.68 -5.69 -20.42
CA GLY A 226 10.98 -5.51 -19.76
C GLY A 226 11.59 -4.12 -19.94
N ASP A 227 10.86 -3.17 -20.54
CA ASP A 227 11.32 -1.81 -20.76
C ASP A 227 10.32 -0.76 -20.27
N SER A 228 10.82 0.45 -20.01
CA SER A 228 10.06 1.62 -19.56
C SER A 228 9.17 2.25 -20.64
N ASN A 229 9.20 1.73 -21.86
CA ASN A 229 8.40 2.20 -22.99
C ASN A 229 7.19 1.31 -23.28
N SER A 230 6.96 0.31 -22.43
CA SER A 230 5.92 -0.71 -22.59
C SER A 230 4.80 -0.58 -21.57
N ASN A 231 3.66 -1.21 -21.86
CA ASN A 231 2.56 -1.36 -20.92
C ASN A 231 2.98 -2.17 -19.68
N ASP A 232 3.43 -1.46 -18.66
CA ASP A 232 3.90 -2.02 -17.39
C ASP A 232 2.75 -2.40 -16.46
N LEU A 233 1.90 -3.32 -16.91
CA LEU A 233 0.82 -3.92 -16.14
C LEU A 233 0.99 -5.43 -16.04
N ALA A 234 0.47 -6.00 -14.95
CA ALA A 234 0.23 -7.42 -14.80
C ALA A 234 -1.11 -7.66 -14.11
N LEU A 235 -1.74 -8.77 -14.50
CA LEU A 235 -2.95 -9.30 -13.90
C LEU A 235 -2.60 -10.55 -13.09
N LEU A 236 -2.85 -10.49 -11.78
CA LEU A 236 -2.66 -11.60 -10.86
C LEU A 236 -4.01 -12.12 -10.36
N LYS A 237 -4.03 -13.39 -9.91
CA LYS A 237 -5.19 -14.03 -9.29
C LYS A 237 -4.79 -14.77 -8.03
N ILE A 238 -5.52 -14.54 -6.94
CA ILE A 238 -5.45 -15.34 -5.70
C ILE A 238 -6.75 -16.10 -5.46
N GLU A 239 -6.68 -17.20 -4.72
CA GLU A 239 -7.86 -17.97 -4.32
C GLU A 239 -8.63 -17.30 -3.17
N GLY A 240 -9.95 -17.43 -3.20
CA GLY A 240 -10.86 -16.81 -2.23
C GLY A 240 -12.05 -16.13 -2.93
N SER A 241 -12.83 -15.40 -2.15
CA SER A 241 -13.98 -14.65 -2.64
C SER A 241 -14.24 -13.44 -1.75
N ASN A 242 -15.05 -12.51 -2.26
CA ASN A 242 -15.46 -11.30 -1.56
C ASN A 242 -14.29 -10.40 -1.12
N PHE A 243 -13.22 -10.38 -1.92
CA PHE A 243 -12.14 -9.43 -1.72
C PHE A 243 -12.65 -7.98 -1.83
N PRO A 244 -12.09 -7.04 -1.07
CA PRO A 244 -12.41 -5.62 -1.24
C PRO A 244 -12.00 -5.19 -2.64
N VAL A 245 -12.81 -4.38 -3.32
CA VAL A 245 -12.58 -3.93 -4.69
C VAL A 245 -12.55 -2.42 -4.77
N VAL A 246 -11.64 -1.88 -5.59
CA VAL A 246 -11.66 -0.47 -5.98
C VAL A 246 -12.37 -0.30 -7.33
N GLN A 247 -13.20 0.73 -7.44
CA GLN A 247 -13.93 1.00 -8.68
C GLN A 247 -13.00 1.58 -9.74
N LEU A 248 -13.07 1.06 -10.96
CA LEU A 248 -12.38 1.66 -12.10
C LEU A 248 -13.13 2.90 -12.59
N GLY A 249 -12.40 4.01 -12.74
CA GLY A 249 -12.92 5.26 -13.28
C GLY A 249 -12.92 5.30 -14.81
N ASP A 250 -12.86 6.51 -15.36
CA ASP A 250 -12.79 6.76 -16.80
C ASP A 250 -11.65 7.73 -17.10
N ALA A 251 -10.81 7.38 -18.08
CA ALA A 251 -9.72 8.22 -18.56
C ALA A 251 -10.21 9.44 -19.35
N GLN A 252 -11.40 9.40 -19.95
CA GLN A 252 -11.94 10.49 -20.76
C GLN A 252 -12.15 11.77 -19.95
N GLY A 253 -12.52 11.64 -18.68
CA GLY A 253 -12.72 12.75 -17.74
C GLY A 253 -11.43 13.27 -17.09
N ILE A 254 -10.26 12.71 -17.41
CA ILE A 254 -8.99 13.15 -16.83
C ILE A 254 -8.47 14.35 -17.60
N GLN A 255 -8.12 15.42 -16.89
CA GLN A 255 -7.56 16.64 -17.48
C GLN A 255 -6.29 17.03 -16.72
N ILE A 256 -5.41 17.79 -17.39
CA ILE A 256 -4.23 18.37 -16.75
C ILE A 256 -4.69 19.28 -15.60
N GLY A 257 -4.03 19.16 -14.45
CA GLY A 257 -4.39 19.87 -13.21
C GLY A 257 -5.43 19.16 -12.34
N LYS A 258 -6.03 18.05 -12.79
CA LYS A 258 -6.95 17.26 -11.96
C LYS A 258 -6.16 16.59 -10.83
N GLU A 259 -6.69 16.69 -9.60
CA GLU A 259 -6.11 16.03 -8.43
C GLU A 259 -6.18 14.50 -8.55
N VAL A 260 -5.13 13.86 -8.05
CA VAL A 260 -4.98 12.42 -7.99
C VAL A 260 -4.31 12.01 -6.68
N TYR A 261 -4.71 10.86 -6.17
CA TYR A 261 -4.19 10.26 -4.95
C TYR A 261 -3.60 8.89 -5.28
N ALA A 262 -2.28 8.75 -5.16
CA ALA A 262 -1.61 7.46 -5.27
C ALA A 262 -1.70 6.74 -3.92
N ILE A 263 -2.12 5.47 -3.94
CA ILE A 263 -2.24 4.63 -2.75
C ILE A 263 -1.33 3.43 -2.93
N GLY A 264 -0.47 3.13 -1.96
CA GLY A 264 0.48 2.03 -2.07
C GLY A 264 1.30 1.80 -0.80
N TYR A 265 2.02 0.68 -0.78
CA TYR A 265 2.92 0.27 0.29
C TYR A 265 4.33 0.80 0.03
N PRO A 266 4.77 1.87 0.72
CA PRO A 266 6.06 2.47 0.44
C PRO A 266 7.22 1.56 0.91
N GLY A 267 8.13 1.26 0.00
CA GLY A 267 9.31 0.42 0.21
C GLY A 267 10.31 1.03 1.19
N ILE A 268 10.34 2.36 1.34
CA ILE A 268 11.21 3.02 2.32
C ILE A 268 10.84 2.68 3.78
N VAL A 269 9.56 2.36 4.05
CA VAL A 269 9.16 1.89 5.38
C VAL A 269 9.74 0.49 5.62
N GLN A 270 9.90 -0.32 4.56
CA GLN A 270 10.47 -1.66 4.60
C GLN A 270 12.00 -1.64 4.81
N GLU A 271 12.71 -0.73 4.15
CA GLU A 271 14.17 -0.54 4.30
C GLU A 271 14.57 0.08 5.66
N LEU A 272 13.66 0.82 6.30
CA LEU A 272 13.89 1.48 7.60
C LEU A 272 13.28 0.72 8.79
N MET A 273 12.80 -0.51 8.59
CA MET A 273 12.32 -1.37 9.68
C MET A 273 13.49 -1.77 10.60
N GLY A 274 13.31 -1.60 11.90
CA GLY A 274 14.38 -1.72 12.90
C GLY A 274 15.14 -0.42 13.19
N LEU A 275 14.94 0.65 12.40
CA LEU A 275 15.48 1.98 12.64
C LEU A 275 14.40 3.00 13.06
N LEU A 276 13.27 3.06 12.35
CA LEU A 276 12.17 4.01 12.63
C LEU A 276 10.85 3.34 13.01
N THR A 277 10.67 2.06 12.69
CA THR A 277 9.46 1.27 12.98
C THR A 277 9.86 -0.09 13.56
N ASP A 278 9.03 -0.64 14.46
CA ASP A 278 9.28 -1.93 15.09
C ASP A 278 8.90 -3.10 14.16
N GLU A 279 9.49 -4.29 14.37
CA GLU A 279 9.17 -5.50 13.58
C GLU A 279 7.70 -5.95 13.72
N GLY A 280 6.97 -5.40 14.71
CA GLY A 280 5.54 -5.59 14.94
C GLY A 280 4.63 -4.55 14.28
N SER A 281 5.17 -3.46 13.70
CA SER A 281 4.37 -2.44 13.03
C SER A 281 3.68 -3.03 11.80
N GLN A 282 2.35 -2.88 11.76
CA GLN A 282 1.58 -3.24 10.58
C GLN A 282 1.84 -2.24 9.47
N LEU A 283 2.29 -2.72 8.30
CA LEU A 283 2.42 -1.87 7.12
C LEU A 283 1.03 -1.47 6.62
N GLU A 284 0.68 -0.20 6.74
CA GLU A 284 -0.50 0.33 6.07
C GLU A 284 -0.11 0.95 4.72
N PRO A 285 -0.99 0.88 3.70
CA PRO A 285 -0.76 1.62 2.47
C PRO A 285 -0.79 3.12 2.76
N SER A 286 0.28 3.80 2.34
CA SER A 286 0.40 5.25 2.35
C SER A 286 -0.43 5.86 1.22
N MET A 287 -0.73 7.15 1.36
CA MET A 287 -1.43 7.92 0.35
C MET A 287 -0.67 9.21 0.07
N THR A 288 -0.38 9.47 -1.19
CA THR A 288 0.26 10.71 -1.63
C THR A 288 -0.63 11.44 -2.62
N LYS A 289 -0.72 12.76 -2.47
CA LYS A 289 -1.52 13.63 -3.33
C LYS A 289 -0.62 14.27 -4.39
N GLY A 290 -1.15 14.43 -5.59
CA GLY A 290 -0.58 15.27 -6.65
C GLY A 290 -1.64 15.65 -7.68
N VAL A 291 -1.20 16.09 -8.85
CA VAL A 291 -2.03 16.44 -9.99
C VAL A 291 -1.52 15.75 -11.26
N ILE A 292 -2.42 15.57 -12.22
CA ILE A 292 -2.04 15.17 -13.57
C ILE A 292 -1.31 16.33 -14.24
N SER A 293 0.00 16.20 -14.43
CA SER A 293 0.86 17.23 -15.02
C SER A 293 0.81 17.21 -16.55
N ALA A 294 0.69 16.02 -17.15
CA ALA A 294 0.60 15.88 -18.61
C ALA A 294 -0.06 14.56 -19.01
N LYS A 295 -0.58 14.50 -20.24
CA LYS A 295 -0.97 13.24 -20.90
C LYS A 295 0.12 12.84 -21.89
N LYS A 296 0.46 11.55 -21.94
CA LYS A 296 1.52 11.00 -22.78
C LYS A 296 1.05 9.71 -23.43
N LYS A 297 1.72 9.34 -24.52
CA LYS A 297 1.70 7.99 -25.07
C LYS A 297 3.12 7.46 -25.07
N LEU A 298 3.31 6.26 -24.56
CA LEU A 298 4.59 5.56 -24.64
C LEU A 298 4.87 5.16 -26.10
N THR A 299 6.10 4.73 -26.38
CA THR A 299 6.54 4.37 -27.73
C THR A 299 5.69 3.25 -28.35
N ASP A 300 5.16 2.34 -27.54
CA ASP A 300 4.28 1.25 -27.99
C ASP A 300 2.79 1.65 -28.14
N GLY A 301 2.47 2.93 -27.91
CA GLY A 301 1.12 3.48 -27.98
C GLY A 301 0.33 3.43 -26.67
N THR A 302 0.89 2.86 -25.61
CA THR A 302 0.28 2.81 -24.27
C THR A 302 -0.03 4.21 -23.76
N GLU A 303 -1.25 4.42 -23.28
CA GLU A 303 -1.66 5.69 -22.71
C GLU A 303 -1.18 5.83 -21.27
N ALA A 304 -0.50 6.95 -20.98
CA ALA A 304 0.05 7.24 -19.66
C ALA A 304 -0.21 8.69 -19.24
N PHE A 305 -0.24 8.91 -17.94
CA PHE A 305 -0.35 10.25 -17.35
C PHE A 305 0.90 10.57 -16.56
N GLN A 306 1.48 11.74 -16.79
CA GLN A 306 2.53 12.27 -15.94
C GLN A 306 1.86 12.89 -14.70
N THR A 307 2.46 12.68 -13.53
CA THR A 307 1.99 13.23 -12.25
C THR A 307 3.15 13.71 -11.39
N ASP A 308 2.89 14.73 -10.57
CA ASP A 308 3.80 15.20 -9.52
C ASP A 308 3.52 14.55 -8.17
N ALA A 309 2.51 13.67 -8.08
CA ALA A 309 2.26 12.90 -6.88
C ALA A 309 3.54 12.15 -6.49
N ALA A 310 3.92 12.26 -5.22
CA ALA A 310 5.12 11.61 -4.71
C ALA A 310 4.96 10.08 -4.80
N ILE A 311 5.62 9.47 -5.78
CA ILE A 311 5.68 8.02 -5.98
C ILE A 311 7.13 7.60 -5.68
N THR A 312 7.29 6.75 -4.68
CA THR A 312 8.59 6.19 -4.27
C THR A 312 8.59 4.68 -4.52
N HIS A 313 9.74 4.03 -4.30
CA HIS A 313 9.86 2.57 -4.33
C HIS A 313 8.77 1.93 -3.44
N GLY A 314 8.15 0.85 -3.89
CA GLY A 314 7.03 0.16 -3.21
C GLY A 314 5.62 0.63 -3.56
N ASN A 315 5.41 1.91 -3.92
CA ASN A 315 4.10 2.37 -4.40
C ASN A 315 3.79 1.90 -5.83
N SER A 316 4.79 1.42 -6.58
CA SER A 316 4.65 0.87 -7.95
C SER A 316 3.58 -0.21 -8.03
N GLY A 317 2.62 -0.05 -8.93
CA GLY A 317 1.54 -1.00 -9.19
C GLY A 317 0.28 -0.71 -8.36
N GLY A 318 0.35 0.22 -7.42
CA GLY A 318 -0.80 0.71 -6.67
C GLY A 318 -1.75 1.57 -7.52
N PRO A 319 -3.00 1.76 -7.08
CA PRO A 319 -3.93 2.59 -7.81
C PRO A 319 -3.66 4.07 -7.55
N ALA A 320 -3.74 4.86 -8.61
CA ALA A 320 -3.96 6.28 -8.53
C ALA A 320 -5.46 6.55 -8.71
N VAL A 321 -6.09 7.20 -7.73
CA VAL A 321 -7.54 7.45 -7.70
C VAL A 321 -7.87 8.94 -7.74
N ASP A 322 -9.03 9.30 -8.27
CA ASP A 322 -9.54 10.67 -8.15
C ASP A 322 -10.28 10.91 -6.81
N MET A 323 -10.81 12.12 -6.61
CA MET A 323 -11.56 12.50 -5.40
C MET A 323 -12.82 11.65 -5.15
N SER A 324 -13.30 10.91 -6.15
CA SER A 324 -14.41 9.96 -5.99
C SER A 324 -13.96 8.56 -5.56
N GLY A 325 -12.65 8.35 -5.36
CA GLY A 325 -12.06 7.07 -5.00
C GLY A 325 -11.99 6.08 -6.17
N LYS A 326 -12.19 6.55 -7.40
CA LYS A 326 -12.15 5.72 -8.61
C LYS A 326 -10.77 5.74 -9.23
N VAL A 327 -10.29 4.58 -9.67
CA VAL A 327 -8.97 4.43 -10.32
C VAL A 327 -8.93 5.20 -11.63
N VAL A 328 -7.92 6.04 -11.77
CA VAL A 328 -7.61 6.78 -13.01
C VAL A 328 -6.35 6.26 -13.68
N GLY A 329 -5.46 5.60 -12.94
CA GLY A 329 -4.30 4.91 -13.48
C GLY A 329 -3.59 4.05 -12.44
N VAL A 330 -2.51 3.40 -12.88
CA VAL A 330 -1.64 2.54 -12.06
C VAL A 330 -0.29 3.20 -11.95
N THR A 331 0.20 3.43 -10.74
CA THR A 331 1.50 4.03 -10.49
C THR A 331 2.61 3.19 -11.12
N THR A 332 3.56 3.84 -11.80
CA THR A 332 4.77 3.19 -12.33
C THR A 332 5.95 4.19 -12.26
N TRP A 333 7.16 3.74 -12.54
CA TRP A 333 8.34 4.60 -12.59
C TRP A 333 8.51 5.29 -13.93
N GLY A 334 9.10 6.48 -13.92
CA GLY A 334 9.50 7.21 -15.12
C GLY A 334 10.89 6.83 -15.61
N LEU A 335 11.15 7.09 -16.89
CA LEU A 335 12.47 6.99 -17.52
C LEU A 335 13.51 7.85 -16.77
N GLY A 336 14.53 7.21 -16.18
CA GLY A 336 15.73 7.86 -15.64
C GLY A 336 16.32 7.12 -14.43
N ASP A 337 17.62 6.81 -14.47
CA ASP A 337 18.39 5.97 -13.54
C ASP A 337 18.54 6.50 -12.09
N SER A 338 17.45 6.90 -11.45
CA SER A 338 17.41 7.12 -10.00
C SER A 338 15.99 6.99 -9.45
N PRO A 339 15.77 6.17 -8.40
CA PRO A 339 14.59 6.31 -7.56
C PRO A 339 14.52 7.76 -7.07
N GLY A 340 13.42 8.48 -7.36
CA GLY A 340 13.21 9.83 -6.85
C GLY A 340 13.68 10.99 -7.74
N GLY A 341 13.69 10.83 -9.07
CA GLY A 341 13.71 11.99 -9.98
C GLY A 341 12.52 12.91 -9.67
N GLU A 342 12.77 14.00 -8.94
CA GLU A 342 11.75 14.87 -8.34
C GLU A 342 10.68 15.29 -9.36
N GLY A 343 9.43 14.87 -9.14
CA GLY A 343 8.24 15.34 -9.87
C GLY A 343 8.00 14.74 -11.26
N PHE A 344 8.71 13.68 -11.67
CA PHE A 344 8.55 13.06 -12.99
C PHE A 344 8.05 11.61 -12.93
N ASN A 345 6.86 11.41 -12.35
CA ASN A 345 6.25 10.09 -12.21
C ASN A 345 5.19 9.83 -13.28
N PHE A 346 4.89 8.55 -13.53
CA PHE A 346 3.91 8.13 -14.53
C PHE A 346 2.84 7.23 -13.94
N LEU A 347 1.67 7.31 -14.54
CA LEU A 347 0.54 6.42 -14.30
C LEU A 347 0.16 5.74 -15.61
N ILE A 348 0.12 4.41 -15.66
CA ILE A 348 -0.48 3.69 -16.78
C ILE A 348 -1.99 3.90 -16.72
N SER A 349 -2.62 4.32 -17.82
CA SER A 349 -4.03 4.71 -17.85
C SER A 349 -4.97 3.59 -17.40
N VAL A 350 -6.07 3.93 -16.71
CA VAL A 350 -7.13 2.96 -16.37
C VAL A 350 -7.74 2.26 -17.59
N ASP A 351 -7.67 2.86 -18.77
CA ASP A 351 -8.15 2.22 -20.00
C ASP A 351 -7.26 1.04 -20.44
N GLU A 352 -5.96 1.09 -20.15
CA GLU A 352 -5.06 -0.05 -20.30
C GLU A 352 -5.46 -1.19 -19.36
N VAL A 353 -5.81 -0.85 -18.12
CA VAL A 353 -6.31 -1.80 -17.12
C VAL A 353 -7.60 -2.47 -17.62
N LYS A 354 -8.57 -1.68 -18.09
CA LYS A 354 -9.82 -2.22 -18.65
C LYS A 354 -9.58 -3.12 -19.86
N ARG A 355 -8.63 -2.77 -20.74
CA ARG A 355 -8.25 -3.62 -21.87
C ARG A 355 -7.62 -4.92 -21.42
N LEU A 356 -6.73 -4.89 -20.42
CA LEU A 356 -6.12 -6.08 -19.83
C LEU A 356 -7.18 -7.00 -19.21
N LEU A 357 -8.16 -6.45 -18.49
CA LEU A 357 -9.24 -7.24 -17.90
C LEU A 357 -10.18 -7.82 -18.96
N SER A 358 -10.55 -7.02 -19.96
CA SER A 358 -11.45 -7.44 -21.05
C SER A 358 -10.85 -8.59 -21.86
N ARG A 359 -9.57 -8.49 -22.24
CA ARG A 359 -8.91 -9.55 -23.03
C ARG A 359 -8.74 -10.86 -22.27
N ASN A 360 -8.78 -10.81 -20.93
CA ASN A 360 -8.75 -11.97 -20.05
C ASN A 360 -10.12 -12.42 -19.56
N ASN A 361 -11.21 -11.85 -20.10
CA ASN A 361 -12.60 -12.16 -19.70
C ASN A 361 -12.86 -11.97 -18.19
N VAL A 362 -12.17 -11.03 -17.55
CA VAL A 362 -12.39 -10.72 -16.13
C VAL A 362 -13.59 -9.79 -16.01
N ASN A 363 -14.58 -10.21 -15.23
CA ASN A 363 -15.72 -9.39 -14.92
C ASN A 363 -15.30 -8.20 -14.03
N MET A 364 -15.55 -6.98 -14.51
CA MET A 364 -15.26 -5.74 -13.79
C MET A 364 -16.35 -5.36 -12.77
N THR A 365 -17.09 -6.35 -12.25
CA THR A 365 -18.12 -6.11 -11.24
C THR A 365 -17.48 -5.62 -9.95
N THR A 366 -17.96 -4.47 -9.48
CA THR A 366 -17.44 -3.82 -8.27
C THR A 366 -18.24 -4.16 -7.01
N GLN A 367 -19.28 -4.99 -7.13
CA GLN A 367 -20.09 -5.41 -5.98
C GLN A 367 -19.29 -6.40 -5.14
N SER A 368 -18.83 -5.92 -4.00
CA SER A 368 -18.14 -6.71 -2.98
C SER A 368 -18.81 -6.43 -1.66
N PHE A 369 -19.31 -7.47 -0.99
CA PHE A 369 -19.96 -7.31 0.30
C PHE A 369 -19.00 -6.74 1.35
N SER A 370 -17.69 -6.99 1.23
CA SER A 370 -16.68 -6.41 2.12
C SER A 370 -16.52 -4.91 1.86
N THR A 371 -16.40 -4.49 0.59
CA THR A 371 -16.40 -3.06 0.22
C THR A 371 -17.69 -2.37 0.61
N ASP A 372 -18.85 -2.98 0.39
CA ASP A 372 -20.15 -2.40 0.69
C ASP A 372 -20.35 -2.17 2.19
N ALA A 373 -20.02 -3.16 3.02
CA ALA A 373 -20.07 -3.03 4.47
C ALA A 373 -19.09 -1.96 4.97
N TRP A 374 -17.86 -1.93 4.43
CA TRP A 374 -16.87 -0.92 4.77
C TRP A 374 -17.34 0.50 4.42
N ALA A 375 -17.79 0.70 3.19
CA ALA A 375 -18.30 1.99 2.71
C ALA A 375 -19.52 2.44 3.53
N LYS A 376 -20.43 1.52 3.87
CA LYS A 376 -21.60 1.84 4.68
C LYS A 376 -21.22 2.21 6.12
N GLY A 377 -20.26 1.50 6.71
CA GLY A 377 -19.71 1.83 8.02
C GLY A 377 -19.12 3.24 8.05
N LEU A 378 -18.29 3.60 7.06
CA LEU A 378 -17.72 4.94 6.94
C LEU A 378 -18.79 6.02 6.73
N GLU A 379 -19.83 5.74 5.94
CA GLU A 379 -20.96 6.65 5.74
C GLU A 379 -21.72 6.94 7.05
N LEU A 380 -22.03 5.89 7.81
CA LEU A 380 -22.70 6.00 9.11
C LEU A 380 -21.81 6.69 10.14
N PHE A 381 -20.50 6.40 10.13
CA PHE A 381 -19.52 7.07 10.97
C PHE A 381 -19.48 8.59 10.70
N ALA A 382 -19.45 9.00 9.43
CA ALA A 382 -19.50 10.41 9.05
C ALA A 382 -20.81 11.10 9.50
N GLN A 383 -21.91 10.35 9.56
CA GLN A 383 -23.21 10.81 10.09
C GLN A 383 -23.28 10.82 11.63
N LYS A 384 -22.20 10.44 12.32
CA LYS A 384 -22.13 10.21 13.78
C LYS A 384 -23.08 9.13 14.28
N LYS A 385 -23.52 8.22 13.40
CA LYS A 385 -24.34 7.04 13.75
C LYS A 385 -23.41 5.88 14.13
N TYR A 386 -22.66 6.06 15.22
CA TYR A 386 -21.55 5.18 15.59
C TYR A 386 -22.01 3.77 15.96
N SER A 387 -23.17 3.61 16.62
CA SER A 387 -23.71 2.28 16.94
C SER A 387 -24.11 1.50 15.69
N ASP A 388 -24.66 2.16 14.67
CA ASP A 388 -24.97 1.50 13.40
C ASP A 388 -23.69 1.27 12.57
N ALA A 389 -22.73 2.21 12.59
CA ALA A 389 -21.43 2.05 11.94
C ALA A 389 -20.66 0.82 12.48
N LEU A 390 -20.70 0.58 13.80
CA LEU A 390 -20.09 -0.58 14.42
C LEU A 390 -20.59 -1.91 13.83
N LYS A 391 -21.88 -2.04 13.56
CA LYS A 391 -22.45 -3.26 12.96
C LYS A 391 -21.87 -3.53 11.58
N GLU A 392 -21.72 -2.48 10.78
CA GLU A 392 -21.16 -2.58 9.43
C GLU A 392 -19.64 -2.80 9.43
N PHE A 393 -18.91 -2.18 10.37
CA PHE A 393 -17.47 -2.44 10.52
C PHE A 393 -17.19 -3.88 10.98
N GLU A 394 -17.97 -4.43 11.92
CA GLU A 394 -17.85 -5.83 12.31
C GLU A 394 -18.23 -6.78 11.16
N LYS A 395 -19.25 -6.44 10.37
CA LYS A 395 -19.58 -7.18 9.15
C LYS A 395 -18.43 -7.15 8.15
N ALA A 396 -17.82 -5.99 7.90
CA ALA A 396 -16.66 -5.87 7.04
C ALA A 396 -15.47 -6.68 7.57
N LYS A 397 -15.23 -6.68 8.90
CA LYS A 397 -14.19 -7.48 9.56
C LYS A 397 -14.37 -8.97 9.35
N ASN A 398 -15.60 -9.46 9.50
CA ASN A 398 -15.92 -10.87 9.31
C ASN A 398 -15.78 -11.32 7.86
N LEU A 399 -16.10 -10.43 6.91
CA LEU A 399 -16.00 -10.69 5.49
C LEU A 399 -14.56 -10.61 4.96
N TYR A 400 -13.74 -9.72 5.52
CA TYR A 400 -12.33 -9.56 5.17
C TYR A 400 -11.49 -9.19 6.40
N PRO A 401 -11.05 -10.21 7.17
CA PRO A 401 -10.30 -10.00 8.42
C PRO A 401 -8.96 -9.28 8.24
N ASP A 402 -8.39 -9.35 7.04
CA ASP A 402 -7.08 -8.77 6.72
C ASP A 402 -7.12 -7.24 6.54
N ASN A 403 -8.29 -6.60 6.67
CA ASN A 403 -8.42 -5.14 6.60
C ASN A 403 -7.80 -4.45 7.84
N LEU A 404 -6.72 -3.71 7.63
CA LEU A 404 -5.95 -3.05 8.69
C LEU A 404 -6.69 -1.87 9.34
N ASP A 405 -7.53 -1.16 8.57
CA ASP A 405 -8.20 0.06 9.07
C ASP A 405 -9.42 -0.22 9.94
N ILE A 406 -10.08 -1.37 9.76
CA ILE A 406 -11.37 -1.66 10.39
C ILE A 406 -11.28 -1.57 11.92
N GLN A 407 -10.22 -2.11 12.53
CA GLN A 407 -10.09 -2.11 13.97
C GLN A 407 -9.99 -0.69 14.55
N SER A 408 -9.29 0.22 13.85
CA SER A 408 -9.19 1.63 14.22
C SER A 408 -10.57 2.30 14.25
N TYR A 409 -11.40 2.04 13.23
CA TYR A 409 -12.75 2.61 13.16
C TYR A 409 -13.74 1.98 14.12
N ILE A 410 -13.59 0.69 14.46
CA ILE A 410 -14.34 0.07 15.55
C ILE A 410 -14.03 0.78 16.87
N THR A 411 -12.76 0.94 17.22
CA THR A 411 -12.35 1.62 18.46
C THR A 411 -12.85 3.06 18.51
N LYS A 412 -12.65 3.84 17.43
CA LYS A 412 -13.15 5.23 17.35
C LYS A 412 -14.66 5.32 17.53
N SER A 413 -15.41 4.38 16.97
CA SER A 413 -16.87 4.34 17.10
C SER A 413 -17.29 4.00 18.53
N GLN A 414 -16.65 3.01 19.16
CA GLN A 414 -16.91 2.64 20.56
C GLN A 414 -16.65 3.80 21.52
N GLU A 415 -15.52 4.49 21.36
CA GLU A 415 -15.20 5.67 22.17
C GLU A 415 -16.20 6.80 21.96
N ALA A 416 -16.62 7.06 20.72
CA ALA A 416 -17.59 8.11 20.43
C ALA A 416 -18.98 7.79 21.00
N VAL A 417 -19.39 6.51 21.00
CA VAL A 417 -20.58 6.03 21.73
C VAL A 417 -20.42 6.28 23.24
N ALA A 418 -19.27 5.93 23.83
CA ALA A 418 -19.00 6.14 25.24
C ALA A 418 -18.98 7.63 25.65
N ARG A 419 -18.58 8.53 24.73
CA ARG A 419 -18.66 9.99 24.90
C ARG A 419 -20.06 10.57 24.69
N GLY A 420 -21.05 9.76 24.33
CA GLY A 420 -22.43 10.20 24.10
C GLY A 420 -22.62 10.98 22.79
N GLU A 421 -21.74 10.81 21.81
CA GLU A 421 -21.80 11.52 20.52
C GLU A 421 -22.67 10.81 19.47
N ASP A 422 -23.20 9.62 19.81
CA ASP A 422 -23.95 8.77 18.89
C ASP A 422 -25.33 9.33 18.53
N LYS A 423 -25.58 9.43 17.23
CA LYS A 423 -26.84 9.88 16.61
C LYS A 423 -27.64 8.73 15.98
N SER A 424 -27.24 7.48 16.22
CA SER A 424 -28.00 6.31 15.78
C SER A 424 -29.41 6.38 16.40
N SER A 425 -30.44 5.98 15.65
CA SER A 425 -31.80 6.00 16.19
C SER A 425 -31.89 4.96 17.30
N SER A 426 -31.93 5.41 18.56
CA SER A 426 -32.27 4.56 19.69
C SER A 426 -33.64 3.94 19.41
N GLY A 427 -33.71 2.62 19.27
CA GLY A 427 -34.95 1.86 19.15
C GLY A 427 -35.92 2.04 20.33
N TRP A 428 -35.58 2.88 21.32
CA TRP A 428 -36.39 3.25 22.48
C TRP A 428 -36.96 4.67 22.41
N GLY A 429 -36.55 5.51 21.46
CA GLY A 429 -37.03 6.90 21.37
C GLY A 429 -38.55 6.98 21.21
N TRP A 430 -39.14 6.07 20.43
CA TRP A 430 -40.58 5.95 20.29
C TRP A 430 -41.26 5.37 21.55
N LEU A 431 -40.58 4.52 22.33
CA LEU A 431 -41.09 4.02 23.62
C LEU A 431 -41.15 5.14 24.66
N ILE A 432 -40.15 6.02 24.70
CA ILE A 432 -40.16 7.21 25.57
C ILE A 432 -41.28 8.16 25.15
N LEU A 433 -41.44 8.42 23.84
CA LEU A 433 -42.55 9.23 23.33
C LEU A 433 -43.92 8.58 23.59
N ALA A 434 -44.04 7.25 23.49
CA ALA A 434 -45.26 6.51 23.80
C ALA A 434 -45.60 6.56 25.29
N VAL A 435 -44.61 6.39 26.18
CA VAL A 435 -44.79 6.50 27.63
C VAL A 435 -45.18 7.93 28.02
N LEU A 436 -44.57 8.95 27.43
CA LEU A 436 -44.93 10.36 27.66
C LEU A 436 -46.33 10.68 27.12
N ALA A 437 -46.72 10.13 25.96
CA ALA A 437 -48.07 10.30 25.42
C ALA A 437 -49.14 9.63 26.30
N VAL A 438 -48.89 8.40 26.77
CA VAL A 438 -49.78 7.68 27.69
C VAL A 438 -49.88 8.41 29.04
N GLY A 439 -48.75 8.87 29.60
CA GLY A 439 -48.73 9.66 30.82
C GLY A 439 -49.49 10.99 30.68
N GLY A 440 -49.35 11.67 29.54
CA GLY A 440 -50.09 12.89 29.21
C GLY A 440 -51.61 12.67 29.11
N LEU A 441 -52.04 11.57 28.50
CA LEU A 441 -53.47 11.20 28.41
C LEU A 441 -54.07 10.87 29.79
N ILE A 442 -53.33 10.15 30.64
CA ILE A 442 -53.77 9.85 32.02
C ILE A 442 -53.91 11.14 32.83
N PHE A 443 -52.94 12.05 32.73
CA PHE A 443 -53.00 13.36 33.40
C PHE A 443 -54.21 14.18 32.96
N LEU A 444 -54.47 14.25 31.66
CA LEU A 444 -55.65 14.92 31.10
C LEU A 444 -56.96 14.32 31.62
N GLY A 445 -57.05 12.99 31.69
CA GLY A 445 -58.20 12.28 32.27
C GLY A 445 -58.43 12.63 33.75
N ILE A 446 -57.37 12.71 34.55
CA ILE A 446 -57.44 13.10 35.97
C ILE A 446 -57.91 14.56 36.10
N VAL A 447 -57.38 15.48 35.28
CA VAL A 447 -57.79 16.88 35.28
C VAL A 447 -59.27 17.03 34.93
N VAL A 448 -59.75 16.32 33.90
CA VAL A 448 -61.17 16.31 33.52
C VAL A 448 -62.04 15.75 34.66
N LEU A 449 -61.61 14.66 35.30
CA LEU A 449 -62.33 14.08 36.44
C LEU A 449 -62.43 15.06 37.62
N ILE A 450 -61.34 15.77 37.94
CA ILE A 450 -61.31 16.80 38.98
C ILE A 450 -62.26 17.94 38.61
N ILE A 451 -62.23 18.43 37.36
CA ILE A 451 -63.14 19.47 36.89
C ILE A 451 -64.60 19.03 37.03
N VAL A 452 -64.94 17.79 36.62
CA VAL A 452 -66.29 17.25 36.76
C VAL A 452 -66.71 17.17 38.22
N LEU A 453 -65.83 16.72 39.12
CA LEU A 453 -66.10 16.65 40.55
C LEU A 453 -66.29 18.04 41.19
N VAL A 454 -65.51 19.03 40.77
CA VAL A 454 -65.64 20.43 41.22
C VAL A 454 -66.93 21.06 40.71
N VAL A 455 -67.28 20.87 39.44
CA VAL A 455 -68.53 21.37 38.84
C VAL A 455 -69.74 20.71 39.49
N LYS A 456 -69.71 19.40 39.75
CA LYS A 456 -70.79 18.66 40.42
C LYS A 456 -70.98 19.10 41.88
N LYS A 457 -69.90 19.54 42.56
CA LYS A 457 -69.97 20.10 43.92
C LYS A 457 -70.46 21.55 43.95
N SER A 458 -70.33 22.30 42.85
CA SER A 458 -70.77 23.69 42.74
C SER A 458 -72.24 23.87 42.30
N GLY A 459 -72.91 22.81 41.82
CA GLY A 459 -74.31 22.87 41.35
C GLY A 459 -75.39 22.61 42.41
N GLY A 460 -75.01 22.30 43.65
CA GLY A 460 -75.92 21.89 44.72
C GLY A 460 -76.14 22.97 45.78
N GLY A 461 -76.75 24.10 45.44
CA GLY A 461 -77.10 25.09 46.46
C GLY A 461 -77.73 26.39 45.97
N GLN A 462 -79.01 26.36 45.56
CA GLN A 462 -79.92 27.50 45.79
C GLN A 462 -81.42 27.13 45.63
N GLN A 463 -82.14 27.33 46.75
CA GLN A 463 -83.55 27.73 46.94
C GLN A 463 -84.73 26.81 46.52
N LYS A 464 -85.55 26.46 47.54
CA LYS A 464 -86.94 26.94 47.60
C LYS A 464 -87.45 27.12 49.04
N LYS A 465 -87.98 28.31 49.28
CA LYS A 465 -88.54 28.89 50.51
C LYS A 465 -90.07 28.70 50.52
N GLU A 466 -90.66 28.55 51.72
CA GLU A 466 -92.00 29.02 52.18
C GLU A 466 -93.26 28.54 51.41
N THR A 467 -94.47 28.31 51.96
CA THR A 467 -95.18 28.60 53.23
C THR A 467 -96.51 27.81 53.21
N GLY A 468 -97.16 27.55 54.37
CA GLY A 468 -98.63 27.40 54.41
C GLY A 468 -99.31 26.53 55.49
N LYS A 469 -99.64 27.16 56.64
CA LYS A 469 -100.88 27.04 57.48
C LYS A 469 -101.38 25.68 58.00
N SER A 470 -101.45 25.48 59.33
CA SER A 470 -102.63 25.71 60.25
C SER A 470 -103.32 24.38 60.58
N GLY A 471 -103.81 24.01 61.76
CA GLY A 471 -103.91 24.48 63.16
C GLY A 471 -104.32 23.22 63.98
N GLU A 472 -103.97 23.05 65.27
CA GLU A 472 -104.68 23.47 66.49
C GLU A 472 -105.09 22.23 67.33
N LYS A 473 -105.02 22.38 68.68
CA LYS A 473 -105.53 21.54 69.79
C LYS A 473 -104.67 20.30 70.15
N LYS A 474 -104.27 20.08 71.40
CA LYS A 474 -104.78 20.55 72.70
C LYS A 474 -103.65 20.56 73.73
#